data_AF-V8CVX8-F1
#
_entry.id   AF-V8CVX8-F1
#
_cell.length_a   1.000
_cell.length_b   1.000
_cell.length_c   1.000
_cell.angle_alpha   90.00
_cell.angle_beta   90.00
_cell.angle_gamma   90.00
#
_symmetry.space_group_name_H-M   'P 1'
#
loop_
_entity.id
_entity.type
_entity.pdbx_description
1 polymer ?
#
loop_
_entity_poly.entity_id
_entity_poly.type
_entity_poly.pdbx_seq_one_letter_code
_entity_poly.pdbx_strand_id
1 'polypeptide(L)'
;MFGNVDSAGDVVQRGAFRKSIEAWEKSGNTLPILYGHDAKNPHMNVGGVVSMVEDDRGLKVHGKLDLETDTGAQVYRLVKGRRLSQLSFAYDEIRTRPVKGDPRLGSYKSLDELHVHEVSLVPVGANRETAVLAVKSEPTGPSVKAWEAYFTAAKFGPVAAPV
;
A
#
# COMPACT_ATOMS: atom_id res chain seq x y z
N MET A 1 -0.53 5.19 7.93
CA MET A 1 -1.55 5.74 8.85
C MET A 1 -1.15 7.15 9.24
N PHE A 2 -2.09 8.06 9.49
CA PHE A 2 -1.75 9.36 10.09
C PHE A 2 -1.69 9.26 11.60
N GLY A 3 -0.59 9.71 12.20
CA GLY A 3 -0.48 9.76 13.66
C GLY A 3 -0.24 8.41 14.33
N ASN A 4 0.42 7.46 13.65
CA ASN A 4 1.03 6.26 14.21
C ASN A 4 2.50 6.20 13.79
N VAL A 5 3.35 5.73 14.71
CA VAL A 5 4.78 5.58 14.53
C VAL A 5 5.02 4.22 13.86
N ASP A 6 5.57 4.21 12.65
CA ASP A 6 5.94 2.97 11.99
C ASP A 6 7.21 2.33 12.59
N SER A 7 7.62 1.18 12.06
CA SER A 7 8.82 0.48 12.57
C SER A 7 10.12 1.27 12.44
N ALA A 8 10.15 2.33 11.63
CA ALA A 8 11.30 3.21 11.43
C ALA A 8 11.27 4.46 12.34
N GLY A 9 10.20 4.66 13.11
CA GLY A 9 10.05 5.86 13.94
C GLY A 9 9.35 7.02 13.23
N ASP A 10 8.73 6.75 12.07
CA ASP A 10 8.16 7.77 11.21
C ASP A 10 6.65 7.88 11.38
N VAL A 11 6.13 9.11 11.29
CA VAL A 11 4.70 9.39 11.34
C VAL A 11 4.30 10.17 10.10
N VAL A 12 3.59 9.50 9.20
CA VAL A 12 2.98 10.15 8.04
C VAL A 12 1.93 11.16 8.52
N GLN A 13 1.91 12.35 7.93
CA GLN A 13 0.92 13.40 8.23
C GLN A 13 -0.14 13.53 7.15
N ARG A 14 -1.35 13.97 7.55
CA ARG A 14 -2.44 14.28 6.60
C ARG A 14 -1.95 15.21 5.51
N GLY A 15 -2.20 14.86 4.25
CA GLY A 15 -1.72 15.61 3.09
C GLY A 15 -0.41 15.12 2.51
N ALA A 16 0.33 14.23 3.19
CA ALA A 16 1.66 13.81 2.74
C ALA A 16 1.66 13.11 1.38
N PHE A 17 0.55 12.45 1.00
CA PHE A 17 0.45 11.71 -0.27
C PHE A 17 -0.07 12.55 -1.44
N ARG A 18 -0.72 13.70 -1.19
CA ARG A 18 -1.50 14.42 -2.21
C ARG A 18 -0.70 14.73 -3.47
N LYS A 19 0.50 15.30 -3.31
CA LYS A 19 1.39 15.63 -4.44
C LYS A 19 1.89 14.38 -5.16
N SER A 20 2.11 13.28 -4.45
CA SER A 20 2.48 12.02 -5.07
C SER A 20 1.35 11.48 -5.94
N ILE A 21 0.12 11.50 -5.44
CA ILE A 21 -1.07 11.05 -6.18
C ILE A 21 -1.24 11.89 -7.45
N GLU A 22 -1.21 13.22 -7.32
CA GLU A 22 -1.29 14.13 -8.47
C GLU A 22 -0.16 13.92 -9.49
N ALA A 23 1.06 13.62 -9.03
CA ALA A 23 2.19 13.36 -9.92
C ALA A 23 1.95 12.10 -10.76
N TRP A 24 1.46 11.02 -10.16
CA TRP A 24 1.11 9.80 -10.88
C TRP A 24 -0.03 10.03 -11.87
N GLU A 25 -1.11 10.71 -11.45
CA GLU A 25 -2.24 11.05 -12.33
C GLU A 25 -1.80 11.89 -13.54
N LYS A 26 -0.99 12.93 -13.32
CA LYS A 26 -0.47 13.79 -14.40
C LYS A 26 0.50 13.07 -15.34
N SER A 27 1.25 12.09 -14.83
CA SER A 27 2.23 11.35 -15.64
C SER A 27 1.60 10.42 -16.66
N GLY A 28 0.37 9.95 -16.44
CA GLY A 28 -0.26 8.89 -17.22
C GLY A 28 0.35 7.50 -17.02
N ASN A 29 1.37 7.36 -16.17
CA ASN A 29 2.00 6.10 -15.84
C ASN A 29 1.20 5.35 -14.76
N THR A 30 1.39 4.03 -14.69
CA THR A 30 0.79 3.18 -13.65
C THR A 30 1.77 2.96 -12.51
N LEU A 31 1.35 3.27 -11.28
CA LEU A 31 2.13 2.94 -10.07
C LEU A 31 2.21 1.40 -9.94
N PRO A 32 3.43 0.81 -9.92
CA PRO A 32 3.58 -0.64 -9.92
C PRO A 32 3.19 -1.26 -8.58
N ILE A 33 2.69 -2.49 -8.65
CA ILE A 33 2.48 -3.34 -7.48
C ILE A 33 3.55 -4.42 -7.48
N LEU A 34 4.40 -4.43 -6.47
CA LEU A 34 5.49 -5.39 -6.36
C LEU A 34 5.20 -6.46 -5.31
N TYR A 35 6.04 -7.50 -5.30
CA TYR A 35 6.20 -8.39 -4.16
C TYR A 35 7.54 -8.09 -3.46
N GLY A 36 7.50 -7.85 -2.15
CA GLY A 36 8.72 -7.74 -1.33
C GLY A 36 9.65 -6.56 -1.65
N HIS A 37 9.17 -5.48 -2.26
CA HIS A 37 9.96 -4.32 -2.72
C HIS A 37 11.08 -4.63 -3.72
N ASP A 38 11.05 -5.80 -4.39
CA ASP A 38 12.09 -6.17 -5.33
C ASP A 38 11.88 -5.48 -6.69
N ALA A 39 12.31 -4.22 -6.77
CA ALA A 39 12.28 -3.42 -7.99
C ALA A 39 13.40 -3.79 -9.00
N LYS A 40 14.33 -4.68 -8.63
CA LYS A 40 15.42 -5.13 -9.50
C LYS A 40 15.02 -6.32 -10.35
N ASN A 41 14.09 -7.13 -9.86
CA ASN A 41 13.56 -8.29 -10.56
C ASN A 41 12.23 -7.96 -11.23
N PRO A 42 12.15 -7.88 -12.58
CA PRO A 42 10.90 -7.57 -13.27
C PRO A 42 9.78 -8.59 -13.01
N HIS A 43 10.12 -9.85 -12.66
CA HIS A 43 9.12 -10.85 -12.29
C HIS A 43 8.41 -10.57 -10.96
N MET A 44 8.96 -9.67 -10.13
CA MET A 44 8.35 -9.25 -8.87
C MET A 44 7.40 -8.08 -9.06
N ASN A 45 7.28 -7.51 -10.26
CA ASN A 45 6.14 -6.70 -10.64
C ASN A 45 4.94 -7.61 -10.89
N VAL A 46 3.98 -7.58 -9.98
CA VAL A 46 2.85 -8.50 -9.94
C VAL A 46 1.53 -7.79 -10.23
N GLY A 47 1.56 -6.53 -10.66
CA GLY A 47 0.35 -5.78 -10.99
C GLY A 47 0.54 -4.27 -11.05
N GLY A 48 -0.58 -3.57 -11.14
CA GLY A 48 -0.62 -2.12 -11.21
C GLY A 48 -1.75 -1.53 -10.39
N VAL A 49 -1.53 -0.32 -9.88
CA VAL A 49 -2.55 0.45 -9.19
C VAL A 49 -3.52 1.05 -10.20
N VAL A 50 -4.80 0.75 -10.03
CA VAL A 50 -5.93 1.25 -10.83
C VAL A 50 -6.38 2.62 -10.34
N SER A 51 -6.43 2.80 -9.02
CA SER A 51 -6.72 4.10 -8.41
C SER A 51 -6.11 4.19 -7.01
N MET A 52 -5.79 5.41 -6.60
CA MET A 52 -5.31 5.70 -5.26
C MET A 52 -5.93 7.00 -4.75
N VAL A 53 -6.16 7.07 -3.45
CA VAL A 53 -6.72 8.26 -2.80
C VAL A 53 -6.17 8.37 -1.38
N GLU A 54 -5.89 9.58 -0.92
CA GLU A 54 -5.63 9.84 0.50
C GLU A 54 -6.98 9.98 1.21
N ASP A 55 -7.29 9.08 2.13
CA ASP A 55 -8.48 9.17 2.98
C ASP A 55 -8.12 9.59 4.42
N ASP A 56 -9.10 9.56 5.33
CA ASP A 56 -8.88 9.97 6.71
C ASP A 56 -7.87 9.13 7.49
N ARG A 57 -7.40 8.03 6.91
CA ARG A 57 -6.57 7.04 7.58
C ARG A 57 -5.21 6.91 6.91
N GLY A 58 -5.09 7.25 5.63
CA GLY A 58 -3.82 7.29 4.89
C GLY A 58 -4.03 7.08 3.40
N LEU A 59 -3.02 6.51 2.73
CA LEU A 59 -3.12 6.13 1.32
C LEU A 59 -3.98 4.87 1.17
N LYS A 60 -5.08 5.01 0.42
CA LYS A 60 -5.94 3.92 -0.04
C LYS A 60 -5.60 3.59 -1.47
N VAL A 61 -5.40 2.31 -1.75
CA VAL A 61 -5.02 1.82 -3.07
C VAL A 61 -6.00 0.76 -3.55
N HIS A 62 -6.38 0.86 -4.82
CA HIS A 62 -7.08 -0.17 -5.57
C HIS A 62 -6.15 -0.71 -6.64
N GLY A 63 -5.82 -2.01 -6.53
CA GLY A 63 -4.84 -2.65 -7.40
C GLY A 63 -5.41 -3.81 -8.19
N LYS A 64 -4.82 -4.08 -9.35
CA LYS A 64 -5.06 -5.26 -10.19
C LYS A 64 -3.78 -6.08 -10.26
N LEU A 65 -3.86 -7.35 -9.88
CA LEU A 65 -2.73 -8.27 -10.02
C LEU A 65 -2.70 -8.86 -11.44
N ASP A 66 -1.49 -9.06 -11.96
CA ASP A 66 -1.24 -9.68 -13.26
C ASP A 66 -1.26 -11.22 -13.13
N LEU A 67 -2.42 -11.81 -13.43
CA LEU A 67 -2.61 -13.26 -13.35
C LEU A 67 -2.08 -14.03 -14.56
N GLU A 68 -1.61 -13.33 -15.61
CA GLU A 68 -0.99 -13.98 -16.77
C GLU A 68 0.44 -14.43 -16.46
N THR A 69 1.04 -13.89 -15.39
CA THR A 69 2.35 -14.31 -14.88
C THR A 69 2.23 -15.37 -13.79
N ASP A 70 3.19 -16.30 -13.75
CA ASP A 70 3.28 -17.30 -12.68
C ASP A 70 3.39 -16.66 -11.29
N THR A 71 4.21 -15.61 -11.17
CA THR A 71 4.41 -14.88 -9.90
C THR A 71 3.13 -14.16 -9.47
N GLY A 72 2.48 -13.41 -10.36
CA GLY A 72 1.26 -12.68 -10.01
C GLY A 72 0.10 -13.62 -9.66
N ALA A 73 -0.05 -14.74 -10.37
CA ALA A 73 -1.00 -15.80 -10.01
C ALA A 73 -0.69 -16.43 -8.64
N GLN A 74 0.59 -16.66 -8.34
CA GLN A 74 1.02 -17.17 -7.02
C GLN A 74 0.74 -16.17 -5.91
N VAL A 75 1.10 -14.90 -6.10
CA VAL A 75 0.86 -13.83 -5.13
C VAL A 75 -0.63 -13.66 -4.89
N TYR A 76 -1.46 -13.67 -5.91
CA TYR A 76 -2.91 -13.67 -5.76
C TYR A 76 -3.42 -14.81 -4.87
N ARG A 77 -2.95 -16.05 -5.08
CA ARG A 77 -3.30 -17.20 -4.22
C ARG A 77 -2.83 -17.00 -2.77
N LEU A 78 -1.66 -16.39 -2.56
CA LEU A 78 -1.16 -16.08 -1.22
C LEU A 78 -2.04 -15.03 -0.52
N VAL A 79 -2.45 -13.98 -1.23
CA VAL A 79 -3.34 -12.95 -0.69
C VAL A 79 -4.72 -13.52 -0.40
N LYS A 80 -5.32 -14.25 -1.36
CA LYS A 80 -6.63 -14.91 -1.19
C LYS A 80 -6.60 -15.91 -0.03
N GLY A 81 -5.50 -16.64 0.13
CA GLY A 81 -5.26 -17.55 1.26
C GLY A 81 -4.79 -16.87 2.55
N ARG A 82 -4.77 -15.53 2.61
CA ARG A 82 -4.33 -14.72 3.78
C ARG A 82 -2.90 -15.01 4.27
N ARG A 83 -2.05 -15.58 3.42
CA ARG A 83 -0.61 -15.77 3.68
C ARG A 83 0.19 -14.50 3.35
N LEU A 84 -0.37 -13.61 2.53
CA LEU A 84 0.07 -12.23 2.34
C LEU A 84 -1.09 -11.31 2.67
N SER A 85 -1.04 -10.63 3.81
CA SER A 85 -2.15 -9.81 4.32
C SER A 85 -1.76 -8.35 4.55
N GLN A 86 -0.48 -7.99 4.38
CA GLN A 86 0.02 -6.65 4.62
C GLN A 86 0.53 -6.00 3.33
N LEU A 87 0.57 -4.67 3.36
CA LEU A 87 1.08 -3.84 2.28
C LEU A 87 2.20 -2.95 2.78
N SER A 88 3.05 -2.51 1.88
CA SER A 88 4.09 -1.53 2.15
C SER A 88 4.26 -0.64 0.93
N PHE A 89 5.02 0.44 1.06
CA PHE A 89 5.32 1.34 -0.05
C PHE A 89 6.75 1.87 0.12
N ALA A 90 7.50 1.90 -0.98
CA ALA A 90 8.76 2.64 -1.06
C ALA A 90 8.47 4.08 -1.47
N TYR A 91 9.20 5.02 -0.89
CA TYR A 91 8.98 6.44 -1.10
C TYR A 91 10.25 7.27 -0.90
N ASP A 92 10.27 8.46 -1.48
CA ASP A 92 11.21 9.53 -1.13
C ASP A 92 10.62 10.43 -0.06
N GLU A 93 11.45 10.81 0.91
CA GLU A 93 11.16 11.85 1.90
C GLU A 93 11.34 13.23 1.26
N ILE A 94 10.24 13.93 0.96
CA ILE A 94 10.30 15.26 0.33
C ILE A 94 10.35 16.38 1.37
N ARG A 95 9.54 16.25 2.44
CA ARG A 95 9.57 17.18 3.58
C ARG A 95 9.32 16.45 4.87
N THR A 96 10.29 16.56 5.77
CA THR A 96 10.25 15.93 7.09
C THR A 96 10.68 16.90 8.17
N ARG A 97 10.28 16.61 9.41
CA ARG A 97 10.71 17.38 10.58
C ARG A 97 10.74 16.50 11.83
N PRO A 98 11.68 16.72 12.76
CA PRO A 98 11.65 16.06 14.05
C PRO A 98 10.51 16.63 14.91
N VAL A 99 9.81 15.75 15.62
CA VAL A 99 8.86 16.11 16.69
C VAL A 99 9.37 15.53 17.99
N LYS A 100 9.40 16.35 19.04
CA LYS A 100 9.87 15.95 20.38
C LYS A 100 8.78 16.25 21.40
N GLY A 101 8.61 15.33 22.35
CA GLY A 101 7.70 15.52 23.48
C GLY A 101 6.22 15.54 23.09
N ASP A 102 5.83 14.85 22.02
CA ASP A 102 4.42 14.62 21.73
C ASP A 102 3.80 13.80 22.89
N PRO A 103 2.72 14.28 23.53
CA PRO A 103 2.13 13.61 24.69
C PRO A 103 1.61 12.19 24.41
N ARG A 104 1.34 11.87 23.14
CA ARG A 104 0.76 10.59 22.71
C ARG A 104 1.81 9.66 22.10
N LEU A 105 2.74 10.21 21.31
CA LEU A 105 3.68 9.44 20.48
C LEU A 105 5.14 9.60 20.90
N GLY A 106 5.45 10.48 21.86
CA GLY A 106 6.82 10.74 22.28
C GLY A 106 7.61 11.54 21.24
N SER A 107 8.79 11.06 20.84
CA SER A 107 9.61 11.70 19.80
C SER A 107 9.59 10.86 18.54
N TYR A 108 9.36 11.51 17.38
CA TYR A 108 9.22 10.83 16.09
C TYR A 108 9.64 11.74 14.93
N LYS A 109 9.86 11.16 13.74
CA LYS A 109 10.07 11.92 12.50
C LYS A 109 8.74 12.11 11.79
N SER A 110 8.30 13.36 11.65
CA SER A 110 7.09 13.69 10.89
C SER A 110 7.40 13.65 9.40
N LEU A 111 6.63 12.87 8.63
CA LEU A 111 6.66 12.89 7.17
C LEU A 111 5.50 13.77 6.68
N ASP A 112 5.81 15.02 6.37
CA ASP A 112 4.83 16.04 5.98
C ASP A 112 4.57 16.05 4.46
N GLU A 113 5.50 15.51 3.66
CA GLU A 113 5.38 15.33 2.22
C GLU A 113 6.30 14.18 1.78
N LEU A 114 5.78 13.28 0.94
CA LEU A 114 6.53 12.16 0.38
C LEU A 114 6.14 11.88 -1.06
N HIS A 115 6.99 11.16 -1.79
CA HIS A 115 6.68 10.67 -3.13
C HIS A 115 6.74 9.14 -3.17
N VAL A 116 5.62 8.49 -3.45
CA VAL A 116 5.48 7.03 -3.51
C VAL A 116 5.97 6.51 -4.85
N HIS A 117 6.85 5.52 -4.82
CA HIS A 117 7.43 4.88 -6.02
C HIS A 117 6.73 3.58 -6.39
N GLU A 118 6.26 2.82 -5.40
CA GLU A 118 5.57 1.54 -5.60
C GLU A 118 4.72 1.17 -4.39
N VAL A 119 3.87 0.16 -4.56
CA VAL A 119 3.17 -0.51 -3.47
C VAL A 119 3.52 -1.99 -3.50
N SER A 120 3.94 -2.54 -2.37
CA SER A 120 4.35 -3.94 -2.28
C SER A 120 3.41 -4.78 -1.43
N LEU A 121 3.13 -6.00 -1.89
CA LEU A 121 2.59 -7.07 -1.06
C LEU A 121 3.73 -7.71 -0.27
N VAL A 122 3.57 -7.75 1.05
CA VAL A 122 4.62 -8.22 1.97
C VAL A 122 4.03 -9.11 3.08
N PRO A 123 4.77 -10.10 3.59
CA PRO A 123 4.35 -10.85 4.77
C PRO A 123 4.23 -9.98 6.02
N VAL A 124 5.14 -8.99 6.16
CA VAL A 124 5.21 -8.03 7.26
C VAL A 124 5.52 -6.66 6.68
N GLY A 125 4.62 -5.70 6.85
CA GLY A 125 4.78 -4.29 6.50
C GLY A 125 5.48 -3.50 7.59
N ALA A 126 6.22 -2.47 7.19
CA ALA A 126 6.89 -1.54 8.09
C ALA A 126 5.89 -0.82 9.01
N ASN A 127 4.72 -0.49 8.48
CA ASN A 127 3.57 -0.08 9.29
C ASN A 127 2.62 -1.28 9.46
N ARG A 128 2.56 -1.84 10.66
CA ARG A 128 1.72 -3.02 10.97
C ARG A 128 0.22 -2.78 10.81
N GLU A 129 -0.21 -1.54 10.64
CA GLU A 129 -1.60 -1.21 10.39
C GLU A 129 -1.97 -1.29 8.91
N THR A 130 -1.04 -1.57 7.99
CA THR A 130 -1.39 -1.82 6.60
C THR A 130 -2.04 -3.19 6.44
N ALA A 131 -3.17 -3.24 5.71
CA ALA A 131 -3.91 -4.48 5.51
C ALA A 131 -4.52 -4.55 4.11
N VAL A 132 -4.49 -5.73 3.51
CA VAL A 132 -5.32 -6.07 2.35
C VAL A 132 -6.74 -6.36 2.86
N LEU A 133 -7.74 -5.64 2.37
CA LEU A 133 -9.08 -5.68 3.02
C LEU A 133 -10.08 -6.52 2.28
N ALA A 134 -9.96 -6.56 0.97
CA ALA A 134 -10.85 -7.33 0.13
C ALA A 134 -10.08 -7.78 -1.09
N VAL A 135 -10.17 -9.07 -1.37
CA VAL A 135 -9.81 -9.67 -2.65
C VAL A 135 -11.13 -10.11 -3.28
N LYS A 136 -11.49 -9.54 -4.42
CA LYS A 136 -12.65 -9.98 -5.19
C LYS A 136 -12.21 -10.94 -6.29
N SER A 137 -13.02 -11.97 -6.50
CA SER A 137 -12.97 -12.84 -7.69
C SER A 137 -14.39 -13.02 -8.19
N GLU A 138 -14.67 -12.75 -9.46
CA GLU A 138 -15.97 -13.09 -10.06
C GLU A 138 -16.08 -14.59 -10.39
N PRO A 139 -17.31 -15.16 -10.48
CA PRO A 139 -17.52 -16.58 -10.76
C PRO A 139 -17.13 -16.94 -12.20
N THR A 140 -16.45 -18.08 -12.36
CA THR A 140 -15.95 -18.62 -13.62
C THR A 140 -17.07 -19.21 -14.49
N GLY A 141 -17.23 -18.72 -15.72
CA GLY A 141 -18.02 -19.32 -16.80
C GLY A 141 -17.16 -19.53 -18.07
N PRO A 142 -17.40 -20.57 -18.89
CA PRO A 142 -16.49 -20.95 -19.96
C PRO A 142 -16.77 -20.15 -21.23
N SER A 143 -15.93 -19.15 -21.47
CA SER A 143 -15.60 -18.45 -22.73
C SER A 143 -15.52 -16.94 -22.48
N VAL A 144 -14.60 -16.28 -23.19
CA VAL A 144 -14.15 -14.88 -23.10
C VAL A 144 -12.90 -14.67 -22.21
N LYS A 145 -11.88 -14.05 -22.84
CA LYS A 145 -10.52 -13.67 -22.38
C LYS A 145 -10.40 -13.38 -20.87
N ALA A 146 -9.32 -13.91 -20.27
CA ALA A 146 -8.98 -13.94 -18.84
C ALA A 146 -9.42 -12.70 -18.02
N TRP A 147 -10.19 -12.95 -16.95
CA TRP A 147 -10.84 -11.92 -16.10
C TRP A 147 -10.20 -11.77 -14.71
N GLU A 148 -10.62 -10.70 -14.02
CA GLU A 148 -9.84 -9.81 -13.17
C GLU A 148 -9.87 -10.15 -11.67
N ALA A 149 -8.71 -10.11 -11.00
CA ALA A 149 -8.60 -10.10 -9.54
C ALA A 149 -8.33 -8.68 -9.05
N TYR A 150 -9.37 -8.03 -8.54
CA TYR A 150 -9.27 -6.73 -7.89
C TYR A 150 -9.04 -6.90 -6.38
N PHE A 151 -8.14 -6.10 -5.81
CA PHE A 151 -8.13 -5.91 -4.37
C PHE A 151 -8.40 -4.46 -3.98
N THR A 152 -9.11 -4.26 -2.88
CA THR A 152 -9.28 -2.95 -2.24
C THR A 152 -8.51 -2.93 -0.94
N ALA A 153 -7.70 -1.90 -0.73
CA ALA A 153 -6.98 -1.66 0.52
C ALA A 153 -7.13 -0.19 0.98
N ALA A 154 -8.14 0.14 1.80
CA ALA A 154 -8.04 0.90 3.08
C ALA A 154 -9.34 0.78 3.95
N LYS A 155 -9.19 0.35 5.22
CA LYS A 155 -10.12 0.44 6.36
C LYS A 155 -9.34 0.11 7.65
N PHE A 156 -8.86 1.15 8.31
CA PHE A 156 -8.09 1.13 9.56
C PHE A 156 -8.93 1.66 10.74
N GLY A 157 -9.27 0.83 11.73
CA GLY A 157 -10.08 1.23 12.92
C GLY A 157 -9.19 1.52 14.13
N PRO A 158 -9.66 2.28 15.13
CA PRO A 158 -8.87 2.54 16.32
C PRO A 158 -8.59 1.24 17.08
N VAL A 159 -7.35 1.03 17.50
CA VAL A 159 -7.04 0.11 18.58
C VAL A 159 -7.59 0.77 19.85
N ALA A 160 -8.46 0.07 20.57
CA ALA A 160 -8.89 0.52 21.90
C ALA A 160 -7.64 0.75 22.76
N ALA A 161 -7.61 1.88 23.47
CA ALA A 161 -6.55 2.14 24.43
C ALA A 161 -6.46 0.98 25.43
N PRO A 162 -5.26 0.52 25.80
CA PRO A 162 -5.13 -0.47 26.87
C PRO A 162 -5.72 0.13 28.15
N VAL A 163 -6.58 -0.65 28.80
CA VAL A 163 -7.09 -0.41 30.17
C VAL A 163 -5.95 -0.39 31.18
#